data_AF-A0A8X6SPQ2-F1
#
_entry.id   AF-A0A8X6SPQ2-F1
#
_cell.length_a   1.000
_cell.length_b   1.000
_cell.length_c   1.000
_cell.angle_alpha   90.00
_cell.angle_beta   90.00
_cell.angle_gamma   90.00
#
_symmetry.space_group_name_H-M   'P 1'
#
loop_
_entity.id
_entity.type
_entity.pdbx_description
1 polymer ?
#
loop_
_entity_poly.entity_id
_entity_poly.type
_entity_poly.pdbx_seq_one_letter_code
_entity_poly.pdbx_strand_id
1 'polypeptide(L)' 'MEVNNEKIRFFLQFFFDKGENASQVAEIANDVYVADTVTANYVQFWFCRFNSDIFDIKDAPRTGRPVVENVDKNHRNNRS' A
#
# COMPACT_ATOMS: atom_id res chain seq x y z
N MET A 1 5.85 -5.17 -20.00
CA MET A 1 5.14 -3.92 -19.66
C MET A 1 5.35 -3.67 -18.19
N GLU A 2 5.87 -2.50 -17.81
CA GLU A 2 5.87 -2.10 -16.40
C GLU A 2 4.42 -1.93 -15.97
N VAL A 3 3.94 -2.86 -15.15
CA VAL A 3 2.64 -2.76 -14.51
C VAL A 3 2.73 -1.58 -13.55
N ASN A 4 2.18 -0.44 -13.96
CA ASN A 4 2.21 0.77 -13.16
C ASN A 4 1.18 0.62 -12.02
N ASN A 5 1.68 0.30 -10.83
CA ASN A 5 0.87 0.09 -9.61
C ASN A 5 -0.08 1.26 -9.32
N GLU A 6 0.28 2.49 -9.69
CA GLU A 6 -0.58 3.66 -9.54
C GLU A 6 -1.81 3.56 -10.44
N LYS A 7 -1.66 3.12 -11.70
CA LYS A 7 -2.79 2.93 -12.63
C LYS A 7 -3.76 1.87 -12.13
N ILE A 8 -3.25 0.80 -11.53
CA ILE A 8 -4.10 -0.21 -10.89
C ILE A 8 -4.87 0.42 -9.73
N ARG A 9 -4.21 1.18 -8.86
CA ARG A 9 -4.88 1.83 -7.72
C ARG A 9 -5.98 2.80 -8.16
N PHE A 10 -5.73 3.62 -9.18
CA PHE A 10 -6.76 4.50 -9.77
C PHE A 10 -7.93 3.70 -10.35
N PHE A 11 -7.64 2.61 -11.05
CA PHE A 11 -8.66 1.71 -11.57
C PHE A 11 -9.51 1.14 -10.42
N LEU A 12 -8.89 0.65 -9.35
CA LEU A 12 -9.61 0.12 -8.19
C LEU A 12 -10.46 1.19 -7.49
N GLN A 13 -9.97 2.42 -7.37
CA GLN A 13 -10.74 3.54 -6.80
C GLN A 13 -12.02 3.80 -7.60
N PHE A 14 -11.92 3.83 -8.93
CA PHE A 14 -13.10 4.05 -9.79
C PHE A 14 -14.19 2.99 -9.58
N PHE A 15 -13.81 1.72 -9.45
CA PHE A 15 -14.77 0.64 -9.17
C PHE A 15 -15.30 0.65 -7.74
N PHE A 16 -14.48 1.09 -6.78
CA PHE A 16 -14.93 1.32 -5.41
C PHE A 16 -16.02 2.40 -5.35
N ASP A 17 -15.81 3.54 -6.02
CA ASP A 17 -16.79 4.64 -6.08
C ASP A 17 -18.09 4.20 -6.78
N LYS A 18 -18.00 3.25 -7.71
CA LYS A 18 -19.14 2.63 -8.38
C LYS A 18 -19.89 1.61 -7.51
N GLY A 19 -19.29 1.14 -6.41
CA GLY A 19 -19.87 0.15 -5.50
C GLY A 19 -19.80 -1.30 -6.00
N GLU A 20 -18.83 -1.61 -6.85
CA GLU A 20 -18.68 -2.94 -7.47
C GLU A 20 -18.03 -3.95 -6.51
N ASN A 21 -18.22 -5.25 -6.74
CA ASN A 21 -17.63 -6.27 -5.86
C ASN A 21 -16.15 -6.51 -6.16
N ALA A 22 -15.33 -6.68 -5.11
CA ALA A 22 -13.89 -6.89 -5.25
C ALA A 22 -13.48 -8.07 -6.15
N SER A 23 -14.24 -9.18 -6.15
CA SER A 23 -13.96 -10.34 -7.00
C SER A 23 -14.20 -10.03 -8.47
N GLN A 24 -15.30 -9.33 -8.79
CA GLN A 24 -15.60 -8.91 -10.16
C GLN A 24 -14.56 -7.93 -10.67
N VAL A 25 -14.14 -6.99 -9.83
CA VAL A 25 -13.11 -6.00 -10.18
C VAL A 25 -11.77 -6.67 -10.43
N ALA A 26 -11.42 -7.73 -9.69
CA ALA A 26 -10.20 -8.50 -9.94
C ALA A 26 -10.24 -9.21 -11.30
N GLU A 27 -11.38 -9.81 -11.68
CA GLU A 27 -11.56 -10.42 -13.00
C GLU A 27 -11.43 -9.38 -14.13
N ILE A 28 -12.09 -8.23 -14.01
CA ILE A 28 -12.01 -7.14 -15.01
C ILE A 28 -10.59 -6.59 -15.12
N ALA A 29 -9.89 -6.42 -13.99
CA ALA A 29 -8.51 -5.94 -13.99
C ALA A 29 -7.56 -6.94 -14.68
N ASN A 30 -7.77 -8.24 -14.48
CA ASN A 30 -6.98 -9.29 -15.13
C ASN A 30 -7.27 -9.41 -16.63
N ASP A 31 -8.48 -9.04 -17.07
CA ASP A 31 -8.83 -8.92 -18.49
C ASP A 31 -8.19 -7.68 -19.15
N VAL A 32 -8.15 -6.54 -18.46
CA VAL A 32 -7.64 -5.25 -18.99
C VAL A 32 -6.11 -5.19 -19.04
N TYR A 33 -5.43 -5.61 -17.98
CA TYR A 33 -3.98 -5.39 -17.86
C TYR A 33 -3.17 -6.57 -18.36
N VAL A 34 -3.27 -7.72 -17.70
CA VAL A 34 -2.69 -9.04 -18.02
C VAL A 34 -3.31 -10.04 -17.02
N ALA A 35 -3.46 -11.31 -17.41
CA ALA A 35 -3.91 -12.35 -16.48
C ALA A 35 -3.08 -12.38 -15.18
N ASP A 36 -3.75 -12.56 -14.04
CA ASP A 36 -3.14 -12.59 -12.70
C ASP A 36 -2.40 -11.29 -12.27
N THR A 37 -2.76 -10.14 -12.84
CA THR A 37 -2.23 -8.83 -12.42
C THR A 37 -2.66 -8.47 -10.99
N VAL A 38 -3.92 -8.76 -10.64
CA VAL A 38 -4.46 -8.52 -9.30
C VAL A 38 -5.26 -9.72 -8.80
N THR A 39 -5.19 -9.93 -7.48
CA THR A 39 -5.99 -10.93 -6.78
C THR A 39 -7.18 -10.26 -6.10
N ALA A 40 -8.26 -11.00 -5.86
CA ALA A 40 -9.41 -10.48 -5.10
C ALA A 40 -9.00 -9.95 -3.72
N ASN A 41 -8.03 -10.61 -3.06
CA ASN A 41 -7.48 -10.16 -1.77
C ASN A 41 -6.80 -8.79 -1.87
N TYR A 42 -6.06 -8.54 -2.97
CA TYR A 42 -5.45 -7.24 -3.21
C TYR A 42 -6.50 -6.14 -3.40
N VAL A 43 -7.57 -6.44 -4.15
CA VAL A 43 -8.68 -5.49 -4.33
C VAL A 43 -9.38 -5.19 -3.01
N GLN A 44 -9.69 -6.22 -2.21
CA GLN A 44 -10.30 -6.04 -0.88
C GLN A 44 -9.43 -5.20 0.05
N PHE A 45 -8.12 -5.43 0.07
CA PHE A 45 -7.18 -4.63 0.86
C PHE A 45 -7.28 -3.14 0.52
N TRP A 46 -7.34 -2.80 -0.78
CA TRP A 46 -7.50 -1.42 -1.22
C TRP A 46 -8.88 -0.85 -0.92
N PHE A 47 -9.95 -1.62 -1.08
CA PHE A 47 -11.30 -1.18 -0.73
C PHE A 47 -11.43 -0.85 0.76
N CYS A 48 -10.84 -1.67 1.64
CA CYS A 48 -10.78 -1.36 3.08
C CYS A 48 -10.00 -0.06 3.36
N ARG A 49 -8.95 0.22 2.56
CA ARG A 49 -8.14 1.43 2.68
C ARG A 49 -8.90 2.68 2.21
N PHE A 50 -9.66 2.56 1.12
CA PHE A 50 -10.54 3.63 0.62
C PHE A 50 -11.69 3.93 1.59
N ASN A 51 -12.27 2.90 2.22
CA ASN A 51 -13.23 3.07 3.31
C ASN A 51 -12.67 3.82 4.53
N SER A 52 -11.34 3.88 4.69
CA SER A 52 -10.69 4.59 5.79
C SER A 52 -10.24 6.01 5.40
N ASP A 53 -10.70 6.52 4.25
CA ASP A 53 -10.29 7.79 3.64
C ASP A 53 -8.76 7.91 3.37
N ILE A 54 -8.06 6.78 3.28
CA ILE A 54 -6.63 6.74 2.97
C ILE A 54 -6.45 6.62 1.46
N PHE A 55 -6.51 7.77 0.77
CA PHE A 55 -6.38 7.87 -0.69
C PHE A 55 -4.95 8.03 -1.19
N ASP A 56 -3.94 7.87 -0.34
CA ASP A 56 -2.55 8.02 -0.79
C ASP A 56 -2.19 6.87 -1.74
N ILE A 57 -2.12 7.20 -3.03
CA ILE A 57 -1.86 6.26 -4.13
C ILE A 57 -0.38 5.85 -4.15
N LYS A 58 0.48 6.62 -3.47
CA LYS A 58 1.90 6.31 -3.37
C LYS A 58 2.15 5.34 -2.22
N ASP A 59 3.13 4.48 -2.41
CA ASP A 59 3.63 3.68 -1.29
C ASP A 59 4.26 4.62 -0.27
N ALA A 60 3.87 4.44 1.00
CA ALA A 60 4.52 5.14 2.10
C ALA A 60 6.04 4.86 2.05
N PRO A 61 6.89 5.85 2.36
CA PRO A 61 8.33 5.63 2.42
C PRO A 61 8.62 4.41 3.28
N ARG A 62 9.28 3.40 2.72
CA ARG A 62 9.73 2.25 3.51
C ARG A 62 10.77 2.77 4.50
N THR A 63 10.39 2.93 5.75
CA THR A 63 11.34 3.14 6.84
C THR A 63 12.21 1.89 6.88
N GLY A 64 13.43 1.99 6.38
CA GLY A 64 14.44 0.94 6.51
C GLY A 64 14.74 0.66 7.98
N ARG A 65 15.54 -0.40 8.23
CA ARG A 65 16.01 -0.79 9.57
C ARG A 65 16.36 0.46 10.39
N PRO A 66 15.91 0.58 11.66
CA PRO A 66 16.38 1.65 12.52
C PRO A 66 17.90 1.57 12.55
N VAL A 67 18.56 2.60 12.03
CA VAL A 67 19.98 2.80 12.24
C VAL A 67 20.11 3.00 13.74
N VAL A 68 20.71 2.02 14.42
CA VAL A 68 21.08 2.16 15.82
C VAL A 68 22.06 3.32 15.86
N GLU A 69 21.58 4.51 16.22
CA GLU A 69 22.45 5.58 16.67
C GLU A 69 23.12 5.05 17.94
N ASN A 70 24.39 4.70 17.83
CA ASN A 70 25.20 4.38 19.00
C ASN A 70 25.27 5.64 19.86
N VAL A 71 24.34 5.75 20.82
CA VAL A 71 24.44 6.75 21.88
C VAL A 71 25.61 6.33 22.75
N ASP A 72 26.79 6.86 22.44
CA ASP A 72 27.98 6.76 23.28
C ASP A 72 27.68 7.47 24.60
N LYS A 73 27.24 6.70 25.60
CA LYS A 73 27.01 7.19 26.96
C LYS A 73 28.37 7.33 27.65
N ASN A 74 29.03 8.46 27.41
CA ASN A 74 30.13 8.89 28.25
C ASN A 74 29.78 10.23 28.90
N HIS A 75 29.19 10.16 30.10
CA HIS A 75 29.39 11.19 31.11
C HIS A 75 29.50 10.56 32.50
N ARG A 76 30.73 10.60 33.01
CA ARG A 76 31.09 10.44 34.42
C ARG A 76 30.43 11.56 35.23
N ASN A 77 29.91 11.24 36.42
CA ASN A 77 29.91 12.17 37.54
C ASN A 77 29.65 11.48 38.89
N ASN A 78 30.63 11.66 39.77
CA ASN A 78 30.69 11.28 41.16
C ASN A 78 29.53 11.82 42.01
N ARG A 79 29.05 11.00 42.95
CA ARG A 79 28.43 11.39 44.23
C ARG A 79 28.22 10.09 45.03
N SER A 80 28.53 9.90 46.30
CA SER A 80 29.32 10.56 47.36
C SER A 80 29.58 9.45 48.39
#